data_AF-A0A2U3AKS9-F1
#
_entry.id   AF-A0A2U3AKS9-F1
#
_cell.length_a   1.000
_cell.length_b   1.000
_cell.length_c   1.000
_cell.angle_alpha   90.00
_cell.angle_beta   90.00
_cell.angle_gamma   90.00
#
_symmetry.space_group_name_H-M   'P 1'
#
loop_
_entity.id
_entity.type
_entity.pdbx_description
1 polymer ?
#
loop_
_entity_poly.entity_id
_entity_poly.type
_entity_poly.pdbx_seq_one_letter_code
_entity_poly.pdbx_strand_id
1 'polypeptide(L)'
;TGQNVGTPTDATVKDAPYDADAHKPTIKEPTAGDNKVDGTGVPGDTIILKDKDGNKIGEGTVDKDGNYTIPTDRPLEKGEVITATPNTGQNVGTPTDTTVKDAPYDEKAHKPTIKELTEGDNKVDGTGVPGDTIILKDKDGNKIGEGTVGEDGTFITSTTRPLKKDEVITATPNTGQNVGTPTDATVKEAPYDKKAHKPTIKEPTEGDNKVDGTGVPGDTVILKDKDGNKIGEGTVDKDGNYSIKTDRPLKKDEVITATPNTGQNVGTPTDATVKEAPYDKKAHKPTIKEPTEGDNKVEGTGVPGDTIILKDKDGNKIGEGTVDKDGNYSIKTDRPLKKDEVITATPNTGQNVGTPTDATVKEAPYDEKAHKPTIKKPNEGDNKVEGTGVPGDTIILKDKDGNKIGEGTVDKDGNYSIPINRPLEKGEVITATPITGDHMGTPTEATVSDAPKTGGVPTEKNPIESITPTPIPNNGLGSLNDTIKKDLPNNLATNNGTTPLATPNLLNSTVPKTNGQGNLSTLPQTGTENTFTKLLLGLGTMFVALSAFMFKGLRRKNKMN
;
A
#
# COMPACT_ATOMS: atom_id res chain seq x y z
N THR A 1 89.37 36.99 129.67
CA THR A 1 88.96 38.31 129.13
C THR A 1 88.70 38.16 127.65
N GLY A 2 87.81 38.98 127.07
CA GLY A 2 87.42 38.87 125.65
C GLY A 2 86.21 37.96 125.44
N GLN A 3 85.01 38.57 125.41
CA GLN A 3 83.89 38.00 124.67
C GLN A 3 84.13 38.25 123.18
N ASN A 4 83.63 37.38 122.31
CA ASN A 4 83.41 37.74 120.91
C ASN A 4 81.98 37.37 120.55
N VAL A 5 81.19 38.36 120.12
CA VAL A 5 79.75 38.22 119.90
C VAL A 5 79.48 38.37 118.41
N GLY A 6 79.31 37.24 117.72
CA GLY A 6 78.96 37.22 116.31
C GLY A 6 77.52 37.68 116.10
N THR A 7 77.32 38.85 115.51
CA THR A 7 76.01 39.33 115.05
C THR A 7 75.53 38.51 113.85
N PRO A 8 74.24 38.11 113.77
CA PRO A 8 73.69 37.54 112.56
C PRO A 8 73.67 38.60 111.45
N THR A 9 74.26 38.30 110.30
CA THR A 9 74.22 39.17 109.12
C THR A 9 72.88 39.01 108.42
N ASP A 10 72.12 40.10 108.33
CA ASP A 10 70.88 40.17 107.56
C ASP A 10 71.20 39.98 106.06
N ALA A 11 70.58 38.97 105.46
CA ALA A 11 70.89 38.53 104.10
C ALA A 11 69.90 39.18 103.12
N THR A 12 70.22 40.40 102.68
CA THR A 12 69.53 41.04 101.56
C THR A 12 69.78 40.24 100.28
N VAL A 13 68.83 39.35 99.96
CA VAL A 13 68.75 38.71 98.65
C VAL A 13 68.65 39.81 97.61
N LYS A 14 69.70 39.94 96.81
CA LYS A 14 69.73 40.84 95.67
C LYS A 14 69.19 40.05 94.48
N ASP A 15 67.96 40.35 94.07
CA ASP A 15 67.30 39.66 92.97
C ASP A 15 68.19 39.64 91.71
N ALA A 16 68.12 38.54 90.97
CA ALA A 16 68.84 38.41 89.71
C ALA A 16 68.34 39.47 88.71
N PRO A 17 69.21 40.03 87.86
CA PRO A 17 68.77 40.94 86.81
C PRO A 17 67.78 40.22 85.88
N TYR A 18 66.70 40.92 85.51
CA TYR A 18 65.68 40.39 84.62
C TYR A 18 66.28 40.02 83.25
N ASP A 19 66.12 38.75 82.87
CA ASP A 19 66.50 38.24 81.55
C ASP A 19 65.32 38.39 80.58
N ALA A 20 65.42 39.36 79.67
CA ALA A 20 64.38 39.62 78.68
C ALA A 20 64.30 38.53 77.59
N ASP A 21 65.42 37.87 77.26
CA ASP A 21 65.49 36.86 76.21
C ASP A 21 64.93 35.51 76.71
N ALA A 22 65.06 35.21 78.01
CA ALA A 22 64.41 34.04 78.63
C ALA A 22 62.87 34.04 78.50
N HIS A 23 62.25 35.21 78.31
CA HIS A 23 60.81 35.39 78.13
C HIS A 23 60.37 35.49 76.65
N LYS A 24 61.29 35.36 75.69
CA LYS A 24 61.01 35.57 74.26
C LYS A 24 60.02 34.53 73.69
N PRO A 25 58.81 34.92 73.22
CA PRO A 25 57.80 33.99 72.73
C PRO A 25 58.15 33.45 71.34
N THR A 26 57.52 32.35 70.94
CA THR A 26 57.44 31.94 69.52
C THR A 26 56.04 32.22 68.98
N ILE A 27 55.95 32.67 67.73
CA ILE A 27 54.68 32.78 67.01
C ILE A 27 54.56 31.59 66.06
N LYS A 28 53.44 30.86 66.12
CA LYS A 28 53.09 29.91 65.07
C LYS A 28 52.63 30.71 63.85
N GLU A 29 53.25 30.42 62.70
CA GLU A 29 53.09 31.13 61.44
C GLU A 29 51.60 31.37 61.07
N PRO A 30 51.12 32.63 61.07
CA PRO A 30 49.73 32.97 60.79
C PRO A 30 49.48 33.19 59.29
N THR A 31 48.22 33.01 58.88
CA THR A 31 47.79 33.17 57.48
C THR A 31 46.74 34.25 57.31
N ALA A 32 46.64 34.82 56.12
CA ALA A 32 45.68 35.87 55.81
C ALA A 32 44.24 35.41 56.08
N GLY A 33 43.48 36.18 56.86
CA GLY A 33 42.14 35.80 57.33
C GLY A 33 42.10 34.99 58.64
N ASP A 34 43.24 34.61 59.25
CA ASP A 34 43.23 34.15 60.64
C ASP A 34 42.67 35.25 61.55
N ASN A 35 41.81 34.89 62.49
CA ASN A 35 41.22 35.79 63.51
C ASN A 35 41.82 35.55 64.91
N LYS A 36 43.04 34.99 64.94
CA LYS A 36 43.80 34.66 66.15
C LYS A 36 45.28 34.46 65.79
N VAL A 37 46.16 34.57 66.77
CA VAL A 37 47.55 34.10 66.67
C VAL A 37 47.80 33.04 67.74
N ASP A 38 48.29 31.87 67.34
CA ASP A 38 48.77 30.84 68.26
C ASP A 38 50.29 30.99 68.47
N GLY A 39 50.84 30.47 69.57
CA GLY A 39 52.28 30.48 69.82
C GLY A 39 52.68 29.83 71.14
N THR A 40 53.93 30.04 71.56
CA THR A 40 54.46 29.57 72.84
C THR A 40 55.22 30.66 73.58
N GLY A 41 55.35 30.53 74.90
CA GLY A 41 56.10 31.46 75.75
C GLY A 41 56.34 30.91 77.16
N VAL A 42 56.70 31.76 78.11
CA VAL A 42 56.86 31.38 79.52
C VAL A 42 55.48 31.36 80.20
N PRO A 43 55.07 30.26 80.88
CA PRO A 43 53.79 30.17 81.56
C PRO A 43 53.47 31.34 82.51
N GLY A 44 52.32 31.97 82.29
CA GLY A 44 51.86 33.13 83.06
C GLY A 44 52.21 34.50 82.48
N ASP A 45 53.11 34.59 81.48
CA ASP A 45 53.38 35.85 80.77
C ASP A 45 52.12 36.35 80.05
N THR A 46 51.93 37.67 80.00
CA THR A 46 50.91 38.30 79.15
C THR A 46 51.53 38.69 77.82
N ILE A 47 51.16 38.02 76.73
CA ILE A 47 51.61 38.35 75.39
C ILE A 47 50.69 39.43 74.81
N ILE A 48 51.28 40.55 74.38
CA ILE A 48 50.59 41.63 73.67
C ILE A 48 50.97 41.54 72.19
N LEU A 49 49.97 41.42 71.32
CA LEU A 49 50.15 41.45 69.87
C LEU A 49 50.02 42.88 69.35
N LYS A 50 50.92 43.26 68.44
CA LYS A 50 50.87 44.54 67.73
C LYS A 50 51.06 44.38 66.24
N ASP A 51 50.50 45.32 65.48
CA ASP A 51 50.83 45.50 64.06
C ASP A 51 52.11 46.33 63.86
N LYS A 52 52.55 46.45 62.60
CA LYS A 52 53.73 47.21 62.17
C LYS A 52 53.75 48.70 62.58
N ASP A 53 52.59 49.30 62.86
CA ASP A 53 52.48 50.71 63.26
C ASP A 53 52.43 50.86 64.80
N GLY A 54 52.46 49.73 65.52
CA GLY A 54 52.50 49.65 66.98
C GLY A 54 51.14 49.60 67.66
N ASN A 55 50.03 49.53 66.90
CA ASN A 55 48.69 49.40 67.48
C ASN A 55 48.53 48.00 68.08
N LYS A 56 47.84 47.90 69.21
CA LYS A 56 47.51 46.61 69.84
C LYS A 56 46.39 45.92 69.07
N ILE A 57 46.64 44.72 68.56
CA ILE A 57 45.66 43.92 67.79
C ILE A 57 45.11 42.72 68.57
N GLY A 58 45.70 42.40 69.72
CA GLY A 58 45.28 41.30 70.60
C GLY A 58 46.11 41.23 71.88
N GLU A 59 45.64 40.47 72.87
CA GLU A 59 46.37 40.15 74.11
C GLU A 59 45.83 38.86 74.74
N GLY A 60 46.72 38.09 75.38
CA GLY A 60 46.35 36.91 76.14
C GLY A 60 47.52 36.36 76.95
N THR A 61 47.22 35.51 77.94
CA THR A 61 48.22 34.91 78.82
C THR A 61 48.69 33.55 78.31
N VAL A 62 49.98 33.25 78.46
CA VAL A 62 50.53 31.91 78.24
C VAL A 62 49.99 30.95 79.30
N ASP A 63 49.54 29.76 78.87
CA ASP A 63 49.02 28.71 79.75
C ASP A 63 50.12 27.96 80.52
N LYS A 64 49.73 26.97 81.32
CA LYS A 64 50.65 26.20 82.18
C LYS A 64 51.57 25.25 81.39
N ASP A 65 51.18 24.92 80.16
CA ASP A 65 51.89 24.01 79.27
C ASP A 65 52.78 24.78 78.26
N GLY A 66 52.83 26.12 78.39
CA GLY A 66 53.70 27.01 77.60
C GLY A 66 53.09 27.54 76.31
N ASN A 67 51.79 27.33 76.07
CA ASN A 67 51.12 27.72 74.82
C ASN A 67 50.28 28.99 74.99
N TYR A 68 49.97 29.67 73.89
CA TYR A 68 48.93 30.70 73.85
C TYR A 68 48.12 30.63 72.55
N THR A 69 46.86 31.03 72.63
CA THR A 69 45.99 31.38 71.49
C THR A 69 45.33 32.70 71.83
N ILE A 70 45.63 33.74 71.04
CA ILE A 70 45.18 35.11 71.26
C ILE A 70 44.23 35.50 70.14
N PRO A 71 42.95 35.80 70.39
CA PRO A 71 42.07 36.33 69.36
C PRO A 71 42.53 37.73 68.92
N THR A 72 42.39 38.03 67.64
CA THR A 72 42.70 39.35 67.08
C THR A 72 41.44 40.19 66.91
N ASP A 73 41.58 41.52 66.93
CA ASP A 73 40.46 42.47 66.76
C ASP A 73 39.91 42.53 65.31
N ARG A 74 40.71 42.04 64.36
CA ARG A 74 40.41 41.89 62.93
C ARG A 74 40.93 40.56 62.38
N PRO A 75 40.44 40.08 61.23
CA PRO A 75 41.18 39.12 60.40
C PRO A 75 42.52 39.71 59.97
N LEU A 76 43.58 38.90 60.01
CA LEU A 76 44.94 39.32 59.68
C LEU A 76 45.14 39.53 58.17
N GLU A 77 45.90 40.58 57.79
CA GLU A 77 46.11 40.93 56.38
C GLU A 77 47.35 40.25 55.78
N LYS A 78 47.29 39.87 54.49
CA LYS A 78 48.41 39.25 53.77
C LYS A 78 49.62 40.18 53.73
N GLY A 79 50.73 39.75 54.32
CA GLY A 79 51.96 40.55 54.40
C GLY A 79 51.99 41.53 55.59
N GLU A 80 50.98 41.54 56.45
CA GLU A 80 51.02 42.26 57.74
C GLU A 80 52.16 41.71 58.61
N VAL A 81 52.90 42.60 59.29
CA VAL A 81 53.91 42.19 60.27
C VAL A 81 53.29 42.29 61.67
N ILE A 82 53.38 41.19 62.41
CA ILE A 82 52.84 41.07 63.77
C ILE A 82 54.00 40.88 64.75
N THR A 83 54.05 41.76 65.75
CA THR A 83 54.99 41.69 66.86
C THR A 83 54.28 41.11 68.09
N ALA A 84 54.72 39.95 68.59
CA ALA A 84 54.35 39.43 69.89
C ALA A 84 55.35 39.93 70.95
N THR A 85 54.88 40.72 71.91
CA THR A 85 55.69 41.26 73.02
C THR A 85 55.26 40.64 74.35
N PRO A 86 56.15 39.93 75.07
CA PRO A 86 55.85 39.39 76.39
C PRO A 86 55.91 40.47 77.48
N ASN A 87 54.93 40.48 78.38
CA ASN A 87 54.83 41.37 79.53
C ASN A 87 54.71 40.54 80.81
N THR A 88 55.68 40.69 81.70
CA THR A 88 55.76 39.98 83.00
C THR A 88 55.15 40.80 84.15
N GLY A 89 54.34 41.80 83.82
CA GLY A 89 53.66 42.70 84.76
C GLY A 89 54.54 43.87 85.24
N GLN A 90 55.83 43.61 85.50
CA GLN A 90 56.80 44.66 85.86
C GLN A 90 57.89 44.89 84.80
N ASN A 91 58.19 43.90 83.95
CA ASN A 91 59.18 44.03 82.88
C ASN A 91 58.60 43.59 81.52
N VAL A 92 59.26 44.02 80.45
CA VAL A 92 58.96 43.62 79.06
C VAL A 92 60.09 42.75 78.56
N GLY A 93 59.77 41.53 78.10
CA GLY A 93 60.76 40.62 77.52
C GLY A 93 60.98 40.89 76.03
N THR A 94 61.92 40.17 75.43
CA THR A 94 62.30 40.36 74.02
C THR A 94 61.13 39.97 73.10
N PRO A 95 60.76 40.82 72.13
CA PRO A 95 59.66 40.52 71.21
C PRO A 95 60.04 39.46 70.16
N THR A 96 59.03 38.92 69.48
CA THR A 96 59.17 38.13 68.26
C THR A 96 58.26 38.70 67.18
N ASP A 97 58.80 38.90 65.99
CA ASP A 97 58.06 39.32 64.81
C ASP A 97 57.76 38.14 63.89
N THR A 98 56.64 38.20 63.18
CA THR A 98 56.35 37.34 62.03
C THR A 98 55.65 38.13 60.94
N THR A 99 55.69 37.63 59.70
CA THR A 99 54.88 38.16 58.59
C THR A 99 53.74 37.18 58.29
N VAL A 100 52.51 37.69 58.26
CA VAL A 100 51.32 36.93 57.88
C VAL A 100 51.47 36.44 56.43
N LYS A 101 51.45 35.12 56.25
CA LYS A 101 51.54 34.53 54.91
C LYS A 101 50.20 34.49 54.21
N ASP A 102 50.23 34.13 52.93
CA ASP A 102 49.02 33.89 52.15
C ASP A 102 48.20 32.74 52.75
N ALA A 103 46.88 32.79 52.59
CA ALA A 103 46.04 31.64 52.93
C ALA A 103 46.32 30.48 51.95
N PRO A 104 46.31 29.21 52.41
CA PRO A 104 46.39 28.07 51.51
C PRO A 104 45.15 28.05 50.59
N TYR A 105 45.37 28.03 49.28
CA TYR A 105 44.29 28.01 48.30
C TYR A 105 43.49 26.70 48.36
N ASP A 106 42.19 26.79 48.66
CA ASP A 106 41.29 25.64 48.63
C ASP A 106 40.81 25.36 47.19
N GLU A 107 41.57 24.52 46.48
CA GLU A 107 41.20 23.99 45.17
C GLU A 107 39.82 23.32 45.12
N LYS A 108 39.25 22.85 46.24
CA LYS A 108 37.98 22.10 46.25
C LYS A 108 36.78 23.03 46.41
N ALA A 109 36.93 24.16 47.09
CA ALA A 109 35.91 25.21 47.14
C ALA A 109 35.52 25.72 45.74
N HIS A 110 36.47 25.72 44.81
CA HIS A 110 36.28 26.16 43.41
C HIS A 110 35.73 25.07 42.46
N LYS A 111 35.43 23.85 42.94
CA LYS A 111 35.03 22.73 42.07
C LYS A 111 33.66 23.00 41.40
N PRO A 112 33.58 23.10 40.05
CA PRO A 112 32.33 23.41 39.37
C PRO A 112 31.39 22.19 39.31
N THR A 113 30.11 22.43 39.04
CA THR A 113 29.19 21.38 38.55
C THR A 113 28.92 21.56 37.06
N ILE A 114 28.52 20.48 36.38
CA ILE A 114 28.08 20.50 34.99
C ILE A 114 26.69 19.87 34.95
N LYS A 115 25.76 20.43 34.16
CA LYS A 115 24.44 19.81 33.92
C LYS A 115 24.57 18.57 33.03
N GLU A 116 23.47 17.86 32.82
CA GLU A 116 23.42 16.75 31.87
C GLU A 116 23.75 17.23 30.45
N LEU A 117 24.73 16.58 29.81
CA LEU A 117 25.16 16.88 28.43
C LEU A 117 24.62 15.82 27.46
N THR A 118 24.18 16.28 26.30
CA THR A 118 23.54 15.48 25.25
C THR A 118 24.30 15.63 23.93
N GLU A 119 24.36 14.58 23.12
CA GLU A 119 24.93 14.62 21.78
C GLU A 119 24.25 15.71 20.93
N GLY A 120 25.07 16.52 20.26
CA GLY A 120 24.63 17.70 19.51
C GLY A 120 24.59 18.99 20.33
N ASP A 121 24.81 18.96 21.65
CA ASP A 121 24.92 20.19 22.44
C ASP A 121 26.08 21.07 21.95
N ASN A 122 25.84 22.38 21.91
CA ASN A 122 26.83 23.40 21.54
C ASN A 122 27.15 24.36 22.70
N LYS A 123 26.71 23.99 23.91
CA LYS A 123 26.86 24.73 25.16
C LYS A 123 27.02 23.76 26.31
N VAL A 124 27.72 24.20 27.36
CA VAL A 124 27.87 23.50 28.63
C VAL A 124 27.42 24.45 29.72
N ASP A 125 26.33 24.06 30.37
CA ASP A 125 25.75 24.76 31.52
C ASP A 125 26.31 24.17 32.83
N GLY A 126 26.48 25.00 33.85
CA GLY A 126 26.91 24.53 35.16
C GLY A 126 26.86 25.59 36.27
N THR A 127 27.50 25.27 37.40
CA THR A 127 27.69 26.18 38.53
C THR A 127 29.15 26.21 38.98
N GLY A 128 29.57 27.28 39.66
CA GLY A 128 30.91 27.41 40.23
C GLY A 128 31.00 28.58 41.22
N VAL A 129 32.21 29.01 41.56
CA VAL A 129 32.43 30.23 42.37
C VAL A 129 32.35 31.46 41.45
N PRO A 130 31.55 32.50 41.77
CA PRO A 130 31.47 33.72 40.97
C PRO A 130 32.84 34.33 40.64
N GLY A 131 33.03 34.71 39.37
CA GLY A 131 34.29 35.26 38.86
C GLY A 131 35.30 34.23 38.36
N ASP A 132 35.16 32.94 38.69
CA ASP A 132 36.01 31.89 38.13
C ASP A 132 35.87 31.81 36.60
N THR A 133 36.97 31.59 35.91
CA THR A 133 36.96 31.24 34.47
C THR A 133 36.95 29.72 34.32
N ILE A 134 35.86 29.19 33.78
CA ILE A 134 35.70 27.77 33.46
C ILE A 134 36.28 27.49 32.07
N ILE A 135 37.36 26.71 32.02
CA ILE A 135 37.98 26.23 30.79
C ILE A 135 37.46 24.82 30.51
N LEU A 136 36.83 24.63 29.36
CA LEU A 136 36.37 23.31 28.92
C LEU A 136 37.41 22.63 28.03
N LYS A 137 37.68 21.36 28.31
CA LYS A 137 38.56 20.51 27.49
C LYS A 137 37.86 19.22 27.07
N ASP A 138 38.26 18.68 25.92
CA ASP A 138 37.98 17.28 25.56
C ASP A 138 39.00 16.32 26.21
N LYS A 139 38.73 15.01 26.12
CA LYS A 139 39.57 13.94 26.68
C LYS A 139 41.04 13.95 26.25
N ASP A 140 41.37 14.60 25.14
CA ASP A 140 42.74 14.71 24.61
C ASP A 140 43.43 16.01 25.08
N GLY A 141 42.77 16.79 25.94
CA GLY A 141 43.27 18.01 26.55
C GLY A 141 43.04 19.28 25.74
N ASN A 142 42.41 19.20 24.56
CA ASN A 142 42.20 20.37 23.71
C ASN A 142 41.13 21.28 24.32
N LYS A 143 41.39 22.60 24.33
CA LYS A 143 40.42 23.60 24.77
C LYS A 143 39.27 23.70 23.77
N ILE A 144 38.07 23.34 24.21
CA ILE A 144 36.84 23.37 23.39
C ILE A 144 35.86 24.47 23.79
N GLY A 145 36.11 25.20 24.87
CA GLY A 145 35.27 26.32 25.31
C GLY A 145 35.85 27.07 26.50
N GLU A 146 35.34 28.27 26.76
CA GLU A 146 35.69 29.12 27.90
C GLU A 146 34.54 30.08 28.26
N GLY A 147 34.32 30.29 29.54
CA GLY A 147 33.32 31.24 30.05
C GLY A 147 33.54 31.53 31.53
N THR A 148 33.02 32.65 32.01
CA THR A 148 33.14 33.07 33.41
C THR A 148 31.87 32.73 34.20
N VAL A 149 32.00 32.34 35.46
CA VAL A 149 30.87 32.16 36.38
C VAL A 149 30.30 33.53 36.77
N GLY A 150 28.99 33.71 36.61
CA GLY A 150 28.28 34.93 36.97
C GLY A 150 28.14 35.14 38.48
N GLU A 151 27.67 36.33 38.87
CA GLU A 151 27.39 36.69 40.27
C GLU A 151 26.33 35.79 40.93
N ASP A 152 25.50 35.10 40.13
CA ASP A 152 24.51 34.11 40.58
C ASP A 152 25.09 32.69 40.79
N GLY A 153 26.40 32.52 40.58
CA GLY A 153 27.08 31.22 40.70
C GLY A 153 26.87 30.27 39.52
N THR A 154 26.25 30.72 38.43
CA THR A 154 26.01 29.90 37.22
C THR A 154 26.98 30.24 36.08
N PHE A 155 27.16 29.32 35.13
CA PHE A 155 27.83 29.59 33.87
C PHE A 155 27.12 28.90 32.69
N ILE A 156 27.25 29.52 31.51
CA ILE A 156 26.82 28.96 30.21
C ILE A 156 27.95 29.20 29.20
N THR A 157 28.76 28.17 28.99
CA THR A 157 29.93 28.24 28.11
C THR A 157 29.59 27.66 26.74
N SER A 158 29.90 28.36 25.65
CA SER A 158 29.67 27.82 24.29
C SER A 158 30.88 26.98 23.84
N THR A 159 30.63 25.89 23.13
CA THR A 159 31.69 25.02 22.61
C THR A 159 32.09 25.39 21.18
N THR A 160 33.32 25.06 20.79
CA THR A 160 33.86 25.30 19.42
C THR A 160 33.29 24.34 18.37
N ARG A 161 32.61 23.28 18.80
CA ARG A 161 31.97 22.25 17.98
C ARG A 161 30.81 21.62 18.76
N PRO A 162 29.82 21.01 18.08
CA PRO A 162 28.85 20.12 18.73
C PRO A 162 29.58 19.00 19.49
N LEU A 163 29.05 18.66 20.66
CA LEU A 163 29.50 17.55 21.49
C LEU A 163 29.02 16.22 20.90
N LYS A 164 29.85 15.18 20.99
CA LYS A 164 29.56 13.83 20.45
C LYS A 164 29.13 12.89 21.56
N LYS A 165 28.33 11.87 21.24
CA LYS A 165 28.03 10.76 22.16
C LYS A 165 29.32 10.14 22.72
N ASP A 166 29.28 9.77 24.00
CA ASP A 166 30.36 9.17 24.79
C ASP A 166 31.63 10.05 24.94
N GLU A 167 31.56 11.32 24.54
CA GLU A 167 32.66 12.28 24.72
C GLU A 167 32.75 12.74 26.18
N VAL A 168 33.97 12.78 26.74
CA VAL A 168 34.23 13.28 28.10
C VAL A 168 34.70 14.73 28.03
N ILE A 169 34.03 15.58 28.82
CA ILE A 169 34.24 17.02 28.89
C ILE A 169 34.73 17.39 30.29
N THR A 170 35.96 17.88 30.39
CA THR A 170 36.55 18.34 31.64
C THR A 170 36.37 19.86 31.78
N ALA A 171 35.56 20.29 32.74
CA ALA A 171 35.50 21.69 33.18
C ALA A 171 36.56 21.96 34.25
N THR A 172 37.50 22.85 33.94
CA THR A 172 38.59 23.27 34.86
C THR A 172 38.35 24.71 35.31
N PRO A 173 38.14 24.99 36.61
CA PRO A 173 38.02 26.35 37.14
C PRO A 173 39.39 27.01 37.27
N ASN A 174 39.46 28.32 37.01
CA ASN A 174 40.69 29.12 37.08
C ASN A 174 40.38 30.50 37.66
N THR A 175 41.05 30.87 38.75
CA THR A 175 40.90 32.17 39.46
C THR A 175 41.78 33.28 38.87
N GLY A 176 42.45 33.02 37.76
CA GLY A 176 43.48 33.88 37.15
C GLY A 176 44.88 33.66 37.71
N GLN A 177 45.00 33.23 38.98
CA GLN A 177 46.28 32.88 39.61
C GLN A 177 46.38 31.40 40.00
N ASN A 178 45.28 30.76 40.40
CA ASN A 178 45.24 29.36 40.80
C ASN A 178 44.24 28.56 39.95
N VAL A 179 44.45 27.24 39.89
CA VAL A 179 43.56 26.29 39.22
C VAL A 179 42.88 25.45 40.29
N GLY A 180 41.54 25.44 40.27
CA GLY A 180 40.74 24.62 41.19
C GLY A 180 40.50 23.20 40.67
N THR A 181 39.82 22.40 41.48
CA THR A 181 39.51 21.00 41.20
C THR A 181 38.60 20.89 39.98
N PRO A 182 38.94 20.10 38.95
CA PRO A 182 38.10 19.94 37.78
C PRO A 182 36.86 19.07 38.03
N THR A 183 35.93 19.10 37.07
CA THR A 183 34.77 18.20 36.99
C THR A 183 34.65 17.64 35.59
N ASP A 184 34.50 16.32 35.47
CA ASP A 184 34.21 15.66 34.21
C ASP A 184 32.72 15.39 34.06
N ALA A 185 32.21 15.54 32.83
CA ALA A 185 30.89 15.06 32.42
C ALA A 185 31.01 14.25 31.13
N THR A 186 30.30 13.13 31.05
CA THR A 186 30.20 12.33 29.82
C THR A 186 28.93 12.71 29.06
N VAL A 187 29.07 12.98 27.76
CA VAL A 187 27.99 13.35 26.86
C VAL A 187 27.14 12.12 26.54
N LYS A 188 25.85 12.17 26.88
CA LYS A 188 24.89 11.09 26.62
C LYS A 188 24.42 11.11 25.16
N GLU A 189 23.97 9.95 24.71
CA GLU A 189 23.27 9.80 23.43
C GLU A 189 22.01 10.68 23.37
N ALA A 190 21.77 11.31 22.21
CA ALA A 190 20.57 12.10 22.00
C ALA A 190 19.30 11.23 22.00
N PRO A 191 18.18 11.67 22.60
CA PRO A 191 16.94 10.91 22.61
C PRO A 191 16.39 10.74 21.19
N TYR A 192 16.40 9.51 20.68
CA TYR A 192 15.97 9.17 19.32
C TYR A 192 14.48 9.53 19.07
N ASP A 193 14.23 10.52 18.22
CA ASP A 193 12.87 10.86 17.78
C ASP A 193 12.35 9.86 16.75
N LYS A 194 11.84 8.74 17.26
CA LYS A 194 11.12 7.73 16.48
C LYS A 194 9.94 8.28 15.67
N LYS A 195 9.41 9.48 15.95
CA LYS A 195 8.29 10.07 15.21
C LYS A 195 8.77 10.80 13.95
N ALA A 196 9.94 11.42 13.97
CA ALA A 196 10.56 12.02 12.77
C ALA A 196 10.74 10.98 11.64
N HIS A 197 11.06 9.74 11.99
CA HIS A 197 11.27 8.62 11.06
C HIS A 197 9.99 7.95 10.55
N LYS A 198 8.78 8.45 10.86
CA LYS A 198 7.51 7.78 10.47
C LYS A 198 7.29 7.83 8.95
N PRO A 199 7.24 6.68 8.23
CA PRO A 199 7.04 6.67 6.79
C PRO A 199 5.58 6.94 6.42
N THR A 200 5.32 7.23 5.15
CA THR A 200 3.97 7.11 4.55
C THR A 200 3.89 5.84 3.71
N ILE A 201 2.68 5.32 3.50
CA ILE A 201 2.37 4.30 2.50
C ILE A 201 1.44 4.96 1.47
N LYS A 202 1.75 4.81 0.18
CA LYS A 202 0.80 5.11 -0.90
C LYS A 202 -0.24 3.99 -0.95
N GLU A 203 -1.52 4.35 -1.00
CA GLU A 203 -2.66 3.42 -0.92
C GLU A 203 -2.49 2.21 -1.87
N PRO A 204 -2.30 0.99 -1.34
CA PRO A 204 -2.03 -0.20 -2.15
C PRO A 204 -3.31 -0.89 -2.61
N THR A 205 -3.26 -1.57 -3.75
CA THR A 205 -4.39 -2.28 -4.35
C THR A 205 -4.16 -3.79 -4.46
N GLU A 206 -5.25 -4.55 -4.51
CA GLU A 206 -5.21 -5.99 -4.69
C GLU A 206 -4.45 -6.39 -5.97
N GLY A 207 -3.55 -7.35 -5.84
CA GLY A 207 -2.64 -7.75 -6.91
C GLY A 207 -1.36 -6.91 -7.01
N ASP A 208 -1.19 -5.83 -6.24
CA ASP A 208 0.10 -5.11 -6.20
C ASP A 208 1.22 -6.04 -5.72
N ASN A 209 2.34 -6.03 -6.45
CA ASN A 209 3.55 -6.81 -6.15
C ASN A 209 4.68 -5.91 -5.58
N LYS A 210 4.33 -4.69 -5.16
CA LYS A 210 5.21 -3.72 -4.51
C LYS A 210 4.39 -2.71 -3.70
N VAL A 211 5.00 -2.07 -2.71
CA VAL A 211 4.41 -0.94 -1.98
C VAL A 211 5.29 0.30 -2.19
N ASP A 212 4.67 1.37 -2.66
CA ASP A 212 5.33 2.68 -2.80
C ASP A 212 5.06 3.54 -1.56
N GLY A 213 5.95 4.48 -1.22
CA GLY A 213 5.74 5.41 -0.11
C GLY A 213 6.87 6.43 0.06
N THR A 214 6.88 7.13 1.19
CA THR A 214 7.93 8.10 1.55
C THR A 214 8.44 7.90 2.97
N GLY A 215 9.63 8.42 3.29
CA GLY A 215 10.23 8.34 4.63
C GLY A 215 11.46 9.25 4.77
N VAL A 216 12.28 9.02 5.79
CA VAL A 216 13.57 9.72 5.96
C VAL A 216 14.62 9.03 5.08
N PRO A 217 15.35 9.77 4.20
CA PRO A 217 16.39 9.21 3.35
C PRO A 217 17.42 8.35 4.09
N GLY A 218 17.68 7.15 3.57
CA GLY A 218 18.61 6.18 4.17
C GLY A 218 17.98 5.20 5.17
N ASP A 219 16.78 5.47 5.69
CA ASP A 219 16.07 4.50 6.53
C ASP A 219 15.78 3.21 5.75
N THR A 220 15.89 2.06 6.43
CA THR A 220 15.39 0.79 5.89
C THR A 220 13.94 0.59 6.33
N VAL A 221 13.00 0.57 5.39
CA VAL A 221 11.60 0.29 5.68
C VAL A 221 11.33 -1.20 5.48
N ILE A 222 10.83 -1.85 6.54
CA ILE A 222 10.44 -3.25 6.57
C ILE A 222 8.92 -3.34 6.48
N LEU A 223 8.40 -4.05 5.49
CA LEU A 223 6.97 -4.34 5.35
C LEU A 223 6.63 -5.63 6.08
N LYS A 224 5.52 -5.61 6.84
CA LYS A 224 4.93 -6.79 7.46
C LYS A 224 3.45 -6.92 7.15
N ASP A 225 2.94 -8.15 7.22
CA ASP A 225 1.49 -8.39 7.30
C ASP A 225 0.97 -8.33 8.75
N LYS A 226 -0.36 -8.38 8.90
CA LYS A 226 -1.06 -8.34 10.20
C LYS A 226 -0.60 -9.39 11.23
N ASP A 227 0.02 -10.49 10.80
CA ASP A 227 0.50 -11.57 11.67
C ASP A 227 1.99 -11.39 12.03
N GLY A 228 2.61 -10.30 11.53
CA GLY A 228 3.97 -9.89 11.84
C GLY A 228 5.04 -10.48 10.92
N ASN A 229 4.66 -11.27 9.91
CA ASN A 229 5.61 -11.84 8.95
C ASN A 229 6.16 -10.75 8.05
N LYS A 230 7.46 -10.81 7.73
CA LYS A 230 8.10 -9.88 6.78
C LYS A 230 7.68 -10.23 5.35
N ILE A 231 7.07 -9.27 4.66
CA ILE A 231 6.58 -9.43 3.26
C ILE A 231 7.43 -8.65 2.26
N GLY A 232 8.31 -7.77 2.72
CA GLY A 232 9.20 -6.96 1.88
C GLY A 232 10.14 -6.08 2.70
N GLU A 233 11.17 -5.52 2.07
CA GLU A 233 12.11 -4.57 2.66
C GLU A 233 12.81 -3.75 1.58
N GLY A 234 13.14 -2.50 1.88
CA GLY A 234 13.97 -1.65 1.03
C GLY A 234 14.32 -0.33 1.70
N THR A 235 15.28 0.39 1.14
CA THR A 235 15.77 1.67 1.67
C THR A 235 14.99 2.85 1.07
N VAL A 236 14.76 3.88 1.88
CA VAL A 236 14.30 5.19 1.39
C VAL A 236 15.43 5.86 0.62
N ASP A 237 15.14 6.36 -0.57
CA ASP A 237 16.09 7.06 -1.43
C ASP A 237 16.43 8.48 -0.90
N LYS A 238 17.47 9.05 -1.51
CA LYS A 238 17.97 10.42 -1.27
C LYS A 238 16.93 11.53 -1.48
N ASP A 239 15.82 11.25 -2.17
CA ASP A 239 14.75 12.20 -2.49
C ASP A 239 13.52 11.97 -1.58
N GLY A 240 13.60 11.03 -0.62
CA GLY A 240 12.58 10.75 0.40
C GLY A 240 11.57 9.66 0.02
N ASN A 241 11.76 8.92 -1.07
CA ASN A 241 10.78 7.96 -1.59
C ASN A 241 11.25 6.50 -1.39
N TYR A 242 10.32 5.55 -1.42
CA TYR A 242 10.65 4.13 -1.53
C TYR A 242 9.65 3.40 -2.44
N SER A 243 10.11 2.30 -3.05
CA SER A 243 9.27 1.31 -3.72
C SER A 243 9.81 -0.08 -3.38
N ILE A 244 9.07 -0.81 -2.55
CA ILE A 244 9.50 -2.08 -1.95
C ILE A 244 8.74 -3.21 -2.63
N LYS A 245 9.45 -4.10 -3.32
CA LYS A 245 8.85 -5.32 -3.87
C LYS A 245 8.38 -6.24 -2.75
N THR A 246 7.18 -6.81 -2.89
CA THR A 246 6.65 -7.81 -1.96
C THR A 246 7.00 -9.25 -2.37
N ASP A 247 6.95 -10.18 -1.42
CA ASP A 247 7.18 -11.62 -1.64
C ASP A 247 6.02 -12.29 -2.42
N ARG A 248 4.83 -11.68 -2.36
CA ARG A 248 3.58 -12.10 -3.00
C ARG A 248 2.79 -10.90 -3.53
N PRO A 249 1.80 -11.11 -4.42
CA PRO A 249 0.74 -10.14 -4.67
C PRO A 249 -0.08 -9.89 -3.39
N LEU A 250 -0.35 -8.63 -3.07
CA LEU A 250 -1.18 -8.22 -1.95
C LEU A 250 -2.66 -8.60 -2.17
N LYS A 251 -3.37 -8.96 -1.09
CA LYS A 251 -4.79 -9.38 -1.13
C LYS A 251 -5.70 -8.24 -0.70
N LYS A 252 -6.93 -8.19 -1.23
CA LYS A 252 -7.98 -7.28 -0.72
C LYS A 252 -8.15 -7.43 0.80
N ASP A 253 -8.32 -6.30 1.47
CA ASP A 253 -8.47 -6.16 2.93
C ASP A 253 -7.27 -6.66 3.77
N GLU A 254 -6.12 -7.01 3.16
CA GLU A 254 -4.87 -7.28 3.87
C GLU A 254 -4.35 -5.99 4.52
N VAL A 255 -4.02 -6.05 5.82
CA VAL A 255 -3.36 -4.94 6.52
C VAL A 255 -1.86 -5.15 6.44
N ILE A 256 -1.16 -4.14 5.92
CA ILE A 256 0.30 -4.08 5.86
C ILE A 256 0.84 -2.99 6.78
N THR A 257 1.97 -3.26 7.43
CA THR A 257 2.65 -2.34 8.33
C THR A 257 4.05 -2.03 7.79
N ALA A 258 4.29 -0.78 7.42
CA ALA A 258 5.62 -0.25 7.10
C ALA A 258 6.32 0.20 8.39
N THR A 259 7.41 -0.47 8.75
CA THR A 259 8.21 -0.18 9.95
C THR A 259 9.57 0.38 9.54
N PRO A 260 9.92 1.63 9.88
CA PRO A 260 11.24 2.21 9.60
C PRO A 260 12.29 1.70 10.60
N ASN A 261 13.51 1.47 10.12
CA ASN A 261 14.67 1.02 10.87
C ASN A 261 15.90 1.83 10.47
N THR A 262 16.54 2.49 11.43
CA THR A 262 17.77 3.30 11.26
C THR A 262 19.05 2.49 11.49
N GLY A 263 18.94 1.16 11.50
CA GLY A 263 20.03 0.22 11.80
C GLY A 263 20.14 -0.08 13.29
N GLN A 264 20.15 0.95 14.15
CA GLN A 264 20.19 0.79 15.61
C GLN A 264 18.84 1.05 16.31
N ASN A 265 17.97 1.87 15.72
CA ASN A 265 16.67 2.21 16.31
C ASN A 265 15.50 1.94 15.36
N VAL A 266 14.32 1.67 15.94
CA VAL A 266 13.07 1.44 15.21
C VAL A 266 12.17 2.67 15.35
N GLY A 267 11.83 3.28 14.22
CA GLY A 267 10.94 4.44 14.19
C GLY A 267 9.47 4.05 14.33
N THR A 268 8.58 5.05 14.21
CA THR A 268 7.13 4.84 14.33
C THR A 268 6.58 4.19 13.07
N PRO A 269 5.82 3.08 13.17
CA PRO A 269 5.26 2.42 11.99
C PRO A 269 4.08 3.19 11.36
N THR A 270 3.70 2.74 10.17
CA THR A 270 2.50 3.17 9.44
C THR A 270 1.78 1.96 8.88
N ASP A 271 0.47 1.87 9.13
CA ASP A 271 -0.37 0.81 8.59
C ASP A 271 -1.16 1.30 7.37
N ALA A 272 -1.43 0.39 6.44
CA ALA A 272 -2.38 0.59 5.34
C ALA A 272 -3.20 -0.68 5.10
N THR A 273 -4.47 -0.51 4.72
CA THR A 273 -5.34 -1.62 4.29
C THR A 273 -5.39 -1.64 2.77
N VAL A 274 -5.07 -2.79 2.18
CA VAL A 274 -5.08 -3.01 0.74
C VAL A 274 -6.50 -2.92 0.20
N LYS A 275 -6.72 -2.05 -0.78
CA LYS A 275 -8.01 -1.85 -1.44
C LYS A 275 -8.27 -2.91 -2.49
N GLU A 276 -9.55 -3.14 -2.77
CA GLU A 276 -10.00 -3.82 -3.98
C GLU A 276 -9.41 -3.14 -5.23
N ALA A 277 -8.95 -3.94 -6.19
CA ALA A 277 -8.44 -3.40 -7.45
C ALA A 277 -9.57 -2.71 -8.24
N PRO A 278 -9.31 -1.57 -8.91
CA PRO A 278 -10.33 -0.88 -9.69
C PRO A 278 -10.77 -1.74 -10.89
N TYR A 279 -12.02 -2.21 -10.87
CA TYR A 279 -12.59 -3.05 -11.93
C TYR A 279 -12.64 -2.33 -13.28
N ASP A 280 -11.82 -2.78 -14.25
CA ASP A 280 -11.90 -2.28 -15.63
C ASP A 280 -13.07 -2.93 -16.39
N LYS A 281 -14.24 -2.30 -16.26
CA LYS A 281 -15.43 -2.66 -17.02
C LYS A 281 -15.24 -2.65 -18.54
N LYS A 282 -14.20 -2.04 -19.11
CA LYS A 282 -13.94 -2.07 -20.57
C LYS A 282 -13.25 -3.34 -21.01
N ALA A 283 -12.33 -3.89 -20.20
CA ALA A 283 -11.67 -5.17 -20.47
C ALA A 283 -12.69 -6.31 -20.62
N HIS A 284 -13.78 -6.26 -19.86
CA HIS A 284 -14.88 -7.22 -19.88
C HIS A 284 -15.90 -7.03 -21.02
N LYS A 285 -15.69 -6.12 -21.98
CA LYS A 285 -16.66 -5.86 -23.07
C LYS A 285 -16.74 -7.04 -24.05
N PRO A 286 -17.90 -7.72 -24.20
CA PRO A 286 -18.03 -8.84 -25.13
C PRO A 286 -18.12 -8.37 -26.58
N THR A 287 -17.94 -9.29 -27.53
CA THR A 287 -18.41 -9.14 -28.91
C THR A 287 -19.74 -9.87 -29.09
N ILE A 288 -20.50 -9.50 -30.12
CA ILE A 288 -21.63 -10.28 -30.64
C ILE A 288 -21.27 -10.64 -32.08
N LYS A 289 -21.39 -11.91 -32.45
CA LYS A 289 -21.39 -12.37 -33.85
C LYS A 289 -22.75 -11.98 -34.45
N GLU A 290 -22.72 -11.36 -35.63
CA GLU A 290 -23.90 -10.77 -36.28
C GLU A 290 -25.08 -11.77 -36.36
N PRO A 291 -26.20 -11.51 -35.66
CA PRO A 291 -27.34 -12.42 -35.60
C PRO A 291 -28.31 -12.18 -36.76
N THR A 292 -29.02 -13.22 -37.17
CA THR A 292 -29.98 -13.21 -38.27
C THR A 292 -31.40 -13.55 -37.80
N GLU A 293 -32.40 -13.13 -38.57
CA GLU A 293 -33.80 -13.42 -38.29
C GLU A 293 -34.05 -14.94 -38.24
N GLY A 294 -34.77 -15.38 -37.21
CA GLY A 294 -35.00 -16.79 -36.91
C GLY A 294 -33.91 -17.45 -36.07
N ASP A 295 -32.78 -16.79 -35.76
CA ASP A 295 -31.78 -17.35 -34.86
C ASP A 295 -32.36 -17.62 -33.47
N ASN A 296 -32.08 -18.81 -32.94
CA ASN A 296 -32.52 -19.27 -31.61
C ASN A 296 -31.36 -19.27 -30.59
N LYS A 297 -30.27 -18.58 -30.90
CA LYS A 297 -29.09 -18.38 -30.06
C LYS A 297 -28.34 -17.12 -30.49
N VAL A 298 -27.55 -16.55 -29.58
CA VAL A 298 -26.56 -15.51 -29.88
C VAL A 298 -25.17 -16.06 -29.56
N GLU A 299 -24.22 -15.80 -30.45
CA GLU A 299 -22.84 -16.22 -30.31
C GLU A 299 -21.92 -14.99 -30.21
N GLY A 300 -20.73 -15.14 -29.64
CA GLY A 300 -19.78 -14.07 -29.52
C GLY A 300 -18.57 -14.46 -28.68
N THR A 301 -17.78 -13.46 -28.28
CA THR A 301 -16.61 -13.62 -27.41
C THR A 301 -16.64 -12.69 -26.21
N GLY A 302 -15.88 -13.01 -25.16
CA GLY A 302 -15.76 -12.20 -23.94
C GLY A 302 -14.59 -12.66 -23.07
N VAL A 303 -14.55 -12.22 -21.80
CA VAL A 303 -13.53 -12.69 -20.84
C VAL A 303 -13.98 -14.05 -20.26
N PRO A 304 -13.14 -15.10 -20.29
CA PRO A 304 -13.47 -16.41 -19.73
C PRO A 304 -14.05 -16.37 -18.31
N GLY A 305 -15.20 -17.03 -18.12
CA GLY A 305 -15.90 -17.09 -16.84
C GLY A 305 -16.89 -15.95 -16.57
N ASP A 306 -16.93 -14.88 -17.37
CA ASP A 306 -18.01 -13.88 -17.29
C ASP A 306 -19.37 -14.52 -17.58
N THR A 307 -20.41 -14.07 -16.89
CA THR A 307 -21.80 -14.40 -17.25
C THR A 307 -22.35 -13.30 -18.16
N ILE A 308 -22.65 -13.64 -19.41
CA ILE A 308 -23.29 -12.74 -20.37
C ILE A 308 -24.80 -12.86 -20.22
N ILE A 309 -25.47 -11.74 -19.96
CA ILE A 309 -26.92 -11.60 -19.93
C ILE A 309 -27.36 -10.92 -21.22
N LEU A 310 -28.21 -11.59 -22.00
CA LEU A 310 -28.81 -11.01 -23.20
C LEU A 310 -30.12 -10.31 -22.86
N LYS A 311 -30.33 -9.13 -23.44
CA LYS A 311 -31.58 -8.37 -23.35
C LYS A 311 -32.08 -7.90 -24.70
N ASP A 312 -33.37 -7.63 -24.81
CA ASP A 312 -33.95 -6.85 -25.89
C ASP A 312 -33.92 -5.34 -25.59
N LYS A 313 -34.29 -4.53 -26.60
CA LYS A 313 -34.40 -3.07 -26.51
C LYS A 313 -35.27 -2.52 -25.37
N ASP A 314 -36.21 -3.32 -24.85
CA ASP A 314 -37.12 -2.93 -23.77
C ASP A 314 -36.58 -3.36 -22.39
N GLY A 315 -35.41 -4.01 -22.36
CA GLY A 315 -34.68 -4.40 -21.16
C GLY A 315 -35.06 -5.78 -20.61
N ASN A 316 -35.94 -6.53 -21.27
CA ASN A 316 -36.31 -7.89 -20.87
C ASN A 316 -35.13 -8.83 -21.09
N LYS A 317 -34.93 -9.80 -20.19
CA LYS A 317 -33.89 -10.83 -20.34
C LYS A 317 -34.36 -11.89 -21.35
N ILE A 318 -33.59 -12.09 -22.41
CA ILE A 318 -33.92 -13.01 -23.52
C ILE A 318 -33.04 -14.26 -23.54
N GLY A 319 -31.96 -14.28 -22.76
CA GLY A 319 -31.01 -15.39 -22.64
C GLY A 319 -29.90 -15.08 -21.62
N GLU A 320 -29.15 -16.11 -21.23
CA GLU A 320 -27.98 -16.00 -20.35
C GLU A 320 -27.06 -17.21 -20.51
N GLY A 321 -25.74 -17.00 -20.38
CA GLY A 321 -24.76 -18.07 -20.36
C GLY A 321 -23.36 -17.54 -20.04
N THR A 322 -22.44 -18.46 -19.73
CA THR A 322 -21.06 -18.12 -19.38
C THR A 322 -20.13 -18.15 -20.58
N VAL A 323 -19.12 -17.27 -20.60
CA VAL A 323 -17.99 -17.37 -21.53
C VAL A 323 -17.12 -18.57 -21.16
N ASP A 324 -16.74 -19.38 -22.15
CA ASP A 324 -15.87 -20.55 -21.98
C ASP A 324 -14.38 -20.18 -21.77
N LYS A 325 -13.53 -21.21 -21.64
CA LYS A 325 -12.09 -21.03 -21.35
C LYS A 325 -11.32 -20.44 -22.52
N ASP A 326 -11.85 -20.59 -23.73
CA ASP A 326 -11.24 -20.15 -24.98
C ASP A 326 -11.77 -18.77 -25.41
N GLY A 327 -12.61 -18.15 -24.57
CA GLY A 327 -13.14 -16.79 -24.73
C GLY A 327 -14.44 -16.70 -25.52
N ASN A 328 -15.12 -17.81 -25.82
CA ASN A 328 -16.33 -17.83 -26.65
C ASN A 328 -17.60 -18.00 -25.81
N TYR A 329 -18.76 -17.64 -26.37
CA TYR A 329 -20.06 -18.00 -25.81
C TYR A 329 -21.07 -18.36 -26.92
N SER A 330 -22.03 -19.21 -26.57
CA SER A 330 -23.18 -19.57 -27.40
C SER A 330 -24.40 -19.69 -26.49
N ILE A 331 -25.26 -18.68 -26.51
CA ILE A 331 -26.36 -18.50 -25.55
C ILE A 331 -27.67 -18.73 -26.26
N LYS A 332 -28.44 -19.74 -25.84
CA LYS A 332 -29.78 -19.98 -26.36
C LYS A 332 -30.72 -18.84 -25.96
N THR A 333 -31.53 -18.35 -26.89
CA THR A 333 -32.59 -17.38 -26.63
C THR A 333 -33.91 -18.06 -26.24
N ASP A 334 -34.80 -17.32 -25.56
CA ASP A 334 -36.14 -17.77 -25.19
C ASP A 334 -37.10 -17.92 -26.39
N ARG A 335 -36.78 -17.25 -27.50
CA ARG A 335 -37.53 -17.19 -28.76
C ARG A 335 -36.59 -17.07 -29.96
N PRO A 336 -37.08 -17.28 -31.20
CA PRO A 336 -36.38 -16.84 -32.41
C PRO A 336 -36.28 -15.31 -32.45
N LEU A 337 -35.11 -14.79 -32.80
CA LEU A 337 -34.85 -13.37 -33.01
C LEU A 337 -35.57 -12.84 -34.26
N LYS A 338 -35.98 -11.56 -34.24
CA LYS A 338 -36.72 -10.90 -35.33
C LYS A 338 -35.86 -9.93 -36.11
N LYS A 339 -36.14 -9.71 -37.40
CA LYS A 339 -35.51 -8.65 -38.20
C LYS A 339 -35.61 -7.29 -37.49
N ASP A 340 -34.52 -6.52 -37.53
CA ASP A 340 -34.35 -5.20 -36.89
C ASP A 340 -34.48 -5.18 -35.35
N GLU A 341 -34.55 -6.33 -34.68
CA GLU A 341 -34.49 -6.42 -33.21
C GLU A 341 -33.09 -6.02 -32.72
N VAL A 342 -33.02 -5.10 -31.75
CA VAL A 342 -31.75 -4.76 -31.07
C VAL A 342 -31.61 -5.63 -29.83
N ILE A 343 -30.50 -6.35 -29.77
CA ILE A 343 -30.09 -7.16 -28.63
C ILE A 343 -28.88 -6.54 -27.92
N THR A 344 -28.87 -6.57 -26.59
CA THR A 344 -27.79 -6.06 -25.74
C THR A 344 -27.18 -7.22 -24.96
N ALA A 345 -25.91 -7.55 -25.23
CA ALA A 345 -25.11 -8.47 -24.42
C ALA A 345 -24.42 -7.70 -23.28
N THR A 346 -24.81 -7.98 -22.04
CA THR A 346 -24.24 -7.36 -20.83
C THR A 346 -23.37 -8.37 -20.07
N PRO A 347 -22.05 -8.15 -19.92
CA PRO A 347 -21.19 -9.01 -19.12
C PRO A 347 -21.34 -8.74 -17.62
N ASN A 348 -21.30 -9.80 -16.81
CA ASN A 348 -21.32 -9.73 -15.35
C ASN A 348 -20.24 -10.62 -14.74
N THR A 349 -19.30 -10.00 -14.04
CA THR A 349 -18.14 -10.59 -13.38
C THR A 349 -18.42 -10.68 -11.86
N GLY A 350 -19.25 -11.65 -11.48
CA GLY A 350 -19.71 -11.83 -10.10
C GLY A 350 -20.67 -10.71 -9.66
N GLN A 351 -20.14 -9.71 -8.95
CA GLN A 351 -20.89 -8.51 -8.52
C GLN A 351 -20.67 -7.28 -9.43
N ASN A 352 -19.70 -7.34 -10.35
CA ASN A 352 -19.30 -6.21 -11.18
C ASN A 352 -19.87 -6.33 -12.60
N VAL A 353 -20.55 -5.29 -13.08
CA VAL A 353 -21.13 -5.24 -14.43
C VAL A 353 -20.16 -4.56 -15.40
N GLY A 354 -19.75 -5.28 -16.43
CA GLY A 354 -18.85 -4.77 -17.47
C GLY A 354 -19.56 -3.88 -18.50
N THR A 355 -18.84 -3.49 -19.55
CA THR A 355 -19.39 -2.65 -20.63
C THR A 355 -20.23 -3.51 -21.58
N PRO A 356 -21.50 -3.15 -21.88
CA PRO A 356 -22.32 -3.92 -22.80
C PRO A 356 -21.90 -3.76 -24.27
N THR A 357 -22.47 -4.62 -25.11
CA THR A 357 -22.40 -4.57 -26.58
C THR A 357 -23.78 -4.76 -27.16
N ASP A 358 -24.16 -3.91 -28.11
CA ASP A 358 -25.41 -4.02 -28.84
C ASP A 358 -25.18 -4.60 -30.25
N ALA A 359 -26.16 -5.33 -30.77
CA ALA A 359 -26.23 -5.74 -32.16
C ALA A 359 -27.68 -5.64 -32.67
N THR A 360 -27.84 -5.30 -33.95
CA THR A 360 -29.14 -5.33 -34.64
C THR A 360 -29.24 -6.61 -35.47
N VAL A 361 -30.30 -7.37 -35.25
CA VAL A 361 -30.60 -8.61 -35.98
C VAL A 361 -30.87 -8.30 -37.45
N LYS A 362 -30.13 -8.96 -38.34
CA LYS A 362 -30.26 -8.82 -39.78
C LYS A 362 -31.40 -9.68 -40.33
N GLU A 363 -31.88 -9.31 -41.50
CA GLU A 363 -32.67 -10.20 -42.35
C GLU A 363 -31.92 -11.51 -42.61
N ALA A 364 -32.64 -12.63 -42.63
CA ALA A 364 -32.05 -13.93 -42.93
C ALA A 364 -31.57 -13.98 -44.39
N PRO A 365 -30.45 -14.66 -44.71
CA PRO A 365 -30.00 -14.80 -46.10
C PRO A 365 -31.04 -15.53 -46.97
N TYR A 366 -31.56 -14.85 -47.98
CA TYR A 366 -32.50 -15.41 -48.94
C TYR A 366 -31.79 -16.24 -50.02
N ASP A 367 -32.19 -17.51 -50.22
CA ASP A 367 -31.66 -18.35 -51.30
C ASP A 367 -32.51 -18.21 -52.57
N GLU A 368 -32.08 -17.29 -53.44
CA GLU A 368 -32.68 -17.08 -54.76
C GLU A 368 -32.77 -18.36 -55.61
N LYS A 369 -31.93 -19.38 -55.38
CA LYS A 369 -31.90 -20.60 -56.20
C LYS A 369 -32.91 -21.63 -55.73
N ALA A 370 -33.24 -21.66 -54.45
CA ALA A 370 -34.31 -22.51 -53.92
C ALA A 370 -35.67 -22.18 -54.56
N HIS A 371 -35.90 -20.90 -54.88
CA HIS A 371 -37.14 -20.40 -55.49
C HIS A 371 -37.22 -20.53 -57.03
N LYS A 372 -36.26 -21.19 -57.69
CA LYS A 372 -36.21 -21.26 -59.17
C LYS A 372 -37.37 -22.10 -59.75
N PRO A 373 -38.29 -21.51 -60.56
CA PRO A 373 -39.42 -22.25 -61.13
C PRO A 373 -39.00 -23.14 -62.30
N THR A 374 -39.85 -24.07 -62.70
CA THR A 374 -39.77 -24.76 -64.00
C THR A 374 -40.89 -24.27 -64.91
N ILE A 375 -40.62 -24.15 -66.22
CA ILE A 375 -41.64 -23.89 -67.24
C ILE A 375 -41.93 -25.21 -67.96
N LYS A 376 -43.18 -25.65 -67.98
CA LYS A 376 -43.64 -26.75 -68.82
C LYS A 376 -43.62 -26.28 -70.28
N LYS A 377 -43.03 -27.10 -71.17
CA LYS A 377 -42.72 -26.75 -72.56
C LYS A 377 -43.88 -26.01 -73.28
N PRO A 378 -43.72 -24.70 -73.60
CA PRO A 378 -44.74 -23.91 -74.28
C PRO A 378 -44.70 -24.11 -75.81
N ASN A 379 -45.84 -23.92 -76.45
CA ASN A 379 -46.07 -24.15 -77.87
C ASN A 379 -46.87 -22.99 -78.47
N GLU A 380 -46.71 -22.79 -79.78
CA GLU A 380 -47.40 -21.77 -80.56
C GLU A 380 -48.93 -21.87 -80.38
N GLY A 381 -49.56 -20.75 -80.01
CA GLY A 381 -51.00 -20.69 -79.73
C GLY A 381 -51.41 -21.04 -78.28
N ASP A 382 -50.49 -21.42 -77.39
CA ASP A 382 -50.81 -21.58 -75.96
C ASP A 382 -51.26 -20.22 -75.38
N ASN A 383 -52.36 -20.22 -74.61
CA ASN A 383 -52.95 -19.03 -73.97
C ASN A 383 -52.72 -18.99 -72.44
N LYS A 384 -51.84 -19.87 -71.95
CA LYS A 384 -51.36 -19.91 -70.56
C LYS A 384 -49.97 -20.53 -70.51
N VAL A 385 -49.21 -20.23 -69.46
CA VAL A 385 -47.95 -20.91 -69.16
C VAL A 385 -48.14 -21.75 -67.90
N GLU A 386 -47.76 -23.02 -67.99
CA GLU A 386 -47.79 -23.97 -66.87
C GLU A 386 -46.38 -24.25 -66.38
N GLY A 387 -46.25 -24.69 -65.13
CA GLY A 387 -44.94 -24.96 -64.53
C GLY A 387 -45.00 -25.36 -63.07
N THR A 388 -43.85 -25.36 -62.41
CA THR A 388 -43.71 -25.62 -60.96
C THR A 388 -42.83 -24.57 -60.30
N GLY A 389 -42.93 -24.41 -58.98
CA GLY A 389 -42.11 -23.49 -58.18
C GLY A 389 -42.21 -23.78 -56.69
N VAL A 390 -41.76 -22.86 -55.83
CA VAL A 390 -41.99 -22.97 -54.38
C VAL A 390 -43.42 -22.51 -54.06
N PRO A 391 -44.21 -23.27 -53.27
CA PRO A 391 -45.57 -22.90 -52.91
C PRO A 391 -45.71 -21.50 -52.30
N GLY A 392 -46.58 -20.68 -52.87
CA GLY A 392 -46.83 -19.31 -52.43
C GLY A 392 -46.04 -18.23 -53.19
N ASP A 393 -44.99 -18.58 -53.93
CA ASP A 393 -44.27 -17.64 -54.79
C ASP A 393 -45.21 -17.02 -55.83
N THR A 394 -45.03 -15.74 -56.13
CA THR A 394 -45.69 -15.09 -57.28
C THR A 394 -44.78 -15.16 -58.50
N ILE A 395 -45.21 -15.86 -59.54
CA ILE A 395 -44.47 -15.94 -60.80
C ILE A 395 -44.95 -14.83 -61.73
N ILE A 396 -44.02 -13.94 -62.10
CA ILE A 396 -44.22 -12.92 -63.14
C ILE A 396 -43.70 -13.49 -64.46
N LEU A 397 -44.54 -13.48 -65.50
CA LEU A 397 -44.16 -13.89 -66.85
C LEU A 397 -43.87 -12.68 -67.72
N LYS A 398 -42.73 -12.68 -68.40
CA LYS A 398 -42.34 -11.66 -69.36
C LYS A 398 -41.98 -12.25 -70.72
N ASP A 399 -42.15 -11.45 -71.77
CA ASP A 399 -41.56 -11.74 -73.08
C ASP A 399 -40.10 -11.25 -73.18
N LYS A 400 -39.43 -11.58 -74.28
CA LYS A 400 -38.05 -11.21 -74.58
C LYS A 400 -37.73 -9.71 -74.54
N ASP A 401 -38.75 -8.84 -74.67
CA ASP A 401 -38.58 -7.38 -74.64
C ASP A 401 -38.87 -6.81 -73.24
N GLY A 402 -39.18 -7.68 -72.27
CA GLY A 402 -39.42 -7.36 -70.87
C GLY A 402 -40.87 -7.02 -70.51
N ASN A 403 -41.80 -7.10 -71.47
CA ASN A 403 -43.21 -6.79 -71.22
C ASN A 403 -43.84 -7.89 -70.38
N LYS A 404 -44.66 -7.51 -69.38
CA LYS A 404 -45.41 -8.48 -68.56
C LYS A 404 -46.56 -9.08 -69.37
N ILE A 405 -46.47 -10.37 -69.65
CA ILE A 405 -47.50 -11.13 -70.40
C ILE A 405 -48.48 -11.87 -69.48
N GLY A 406 -48.09 -12.17 -68.23
CA GLY A 406 -48.95 -12.82 -67.25
C GLY A 406 -48.38 -12.78 -65.83
N GLU A 407 -49.20 -13.19 -64.86
CA GLU A 407 -48.85 -13.28 -63.44
C GLU A 407 -49.79 -14.25 -62.70
N GLY A 408 -49.26 -14.99 -61.74
CA GLY A 408 -50.05 -15.80 -60.82
C GLY A 408 -49.17 -16.49 -59.78
N THR A 409 -49.79 -17.06 -58.76
CA THR A 409 -49.08 -17.72 -57.66
C THR A 409 -48.88 -19.22 -57.92
N VAL A 410 -47.84 -19.78 -57.29
CA VAL A 410 -47.65 -21.23 -57.16
C VAL A 410 -48.60 -21.77 -56.08
N ASP A 411 -49.29 -22.87 -56.38
CA ASP A 411 -50.20 -23.53 -55.46
C ASP A 411 -49.49 -24.33 -54.35
N LYS A 412 -50.27 -24.91 -53.43
CA LYS A 412 -49.74 -25.66 -52.28
C LYS A 412 -49.00 -26.94 -52.65
N ASP A 413 -49.27 -27.47 -53.85
CA ASP A 413 -48.68 -28.69 -54.38
C ASP A 413 -47.47 -28.39 -55.28
N GLY A 414 -47.07 -27.12 -55.39
CA GLY A 414 -45.89 -26.64 -56.11
C GLY A 414 -46.11 -26.34 -57.59
N ASN A 415 -47.36 -26.25 -58.07
CA ASN A 415 -47.67 -26.07 -59.50
C ASN A 415 -48.18 -24.65 -59.79
N TYR A 416 -48.09 -24.23 -61.06
CA TYR A 416 -48.79 -23.02 -61.54
C TYR A 416 -49.37 -23.21 -62.95
N SER A 417 -50.44 -22.48 -63.25
CA SER A 417 -51.11 -22.43 -64.55
C SER A 417 -51.61 -21.00 -64.80
N ILE A 418 -50.74 -20.16 -65.34
CA ILE A 418 -50.92 -18.71 -65.40
C ILE A 418 -51.50 -18.31 -66.77
N PRO A 419 -52.69 -17.69 -66.84
CA PRO A 419 -53.21 -17.14 -68.09
C PRO A 419 -52.35 -15.95 -68.54
N ILE A 420 -52.18 -15.80 -69.85
CA ILE A 420 -51.42 -14.70 -70.46
C ILE A 420 -52.33 -13.83 -71.35
N ASN A 421 -51.91 -12.58 -71.56
CA ASN A 421 -52.72 -11.54 -72.21
C ASN A 421 -52.81 -11.65 -73.74
N ARG A 422 -52.07 -12.57 -74.36
CA ARG A 422 -52.12 -12.96 -75.78
C ARG A 422 -51.68 -14.42 -75.95
N PRO A 423 -51.98 -15.08 -77.07
CA PRO A 423 -51.33 -16.35 -77.42
C PRO A 423 -49.80 -16.19 -77.54
N LEU A 424 -49.07 -17.29 -77.31
CA LEU A 424 -47.63 -17.36 -77.55
C LEU A 424 -47.29 -17.52 -79.04
N GLU A 425 -46.27 -16.81 -79.49
CA GLU A 425 -45.77 -16.87 -80.87
C GLU A 425 -44.62 -17.88 -81.02
N LYS A 426 -44.54 -18.59 -82.16
CA LYS A 426 -43.46 -19.55 -82.41
C LYS A 426 -42.08 -18.89 -82.33
N GLY A 427 -41.19 -19.46 -81.54
CA GLY A 427 -39.82 -18.95 -81.34
C GLY A 427 -39.71 -17.78 -80.36
N GLU A 428 -40.82 -17.33 -79.78
CA GLU A 428 -40.80 -16.41 -78.63
C GLU A 428 -40.01 -17.02 -77.46
N VAL A 429 -39.30 -16.17 -76.71
CA VAL A 429 -38.71 -16.55 -75.42
C VAL A 429 -39.56 -15.93 -74.32
N ILE A 430 -40.00 -16.77 -73.38
CA ILE A 430 -40.71 -16.34 -72.17
C ILE A 430 -39.81 -16.54 -70.95
N THR A 431 -39.79 -15.54 -70.07
CA THR A 431 -39.03 -15.55 -68.81
C THR A 431 -40.03 -15.59 -67.64
N ALA A 432 -39.96 -16.63 -66.82
CA ALA A 432 -40.69 -16.76 -65.57
C ALA A 432 -39.77 -16.33 -64.41
N THR A 433 -40.17 -15.27 -63.70
CA THR A 433 -39.44 -14.74 -62.53
C THR A 433 -40.26 -14.96 -61.26
N PRO A 434 -39.76 -15.73 -60.27
CA PRO A 434 -40.42 -15.93 -58.98
C PRO A 434 -40.19 -14.74 -58.03
N ILE A 435 -41.19 -14.42 -57.22
CA ILE A 435 -41.18 -13.33 -56.22
C ILE A 435 -41.73 -13.86 -54.90
N THR A 436 -40.99 -13.64 -53.81
CA THR A 436 -41.26 -14.19 -52.48
C THR A 436 -41.17 -13.09 -51.43
N GLY A 437 -42.30 -12.49 -51.08
CA GLY A 437 -42.32 -11.20 -50.38
C GLY A 437 -41.68 -10.13 -51.27
N ASP A 438 -40.70 -9.40 -50.73
CA ASP A 438 -39.93 -8.40 -51.47
C ASP A 438 -38.72 -8.98 -52.24
N HIS A 439 -38.44 -10.28 -52.12
CA HIS A 439 -37.27 -10.91 -52.75
C HIS A 439 -37.59 -11.49 -54.14
N MET A 440 -36.63 -11.37 -55.08
CA MET A 440 -36.68 -12.02 -56.39
C MET A 440 -35.89 -13.33 -56.35
N GLY A 441 -36.48 -14.45 -56.76
CA GLY A 441 -35.73 -15.69 -56.98
C GLY A 441 -35.17 -15.80 -58.41
N THR A 442 -34.39 -16.86 -58.64
CA THR A 442 -33.72 -17.12 -59.92
C THR A 442 -34.75 -17.35 -61.03
N PRO A 443 -34.70 -16.64 -62.16
CA PRO A 443 -35.65 -16.84 -63.25
C PRO A 443 -35.39 -18.14 -64.04
N THR A 444 -36.38 -18.52 -64.84
CA THR A 444 -36.31 -19.61 -65.83
C THR A 444 -36.82 -19.12 -67.17
N GLU A 445 -36.16 -19.51 -68.25
CA GLU A 445 -36.55 -19.16 -69.61
C GLU A 445 -36.99 -20.40 -70.39
N ALA A 446 -37.92 -20.23 -71.33
CA ALA A 446 -38.32 -21.26 -72.27
C ALA A 446 -38.61 -20.66 -73.65
N THR A 447 -38.23 -21.37 -74.71
CA THR A 447 -38.54 -21.01 -76.10
C THR A 447 -39.80 -21.72 -76.57
N VAL A 448 -40.72 -20.96 -77.14
CA VAL A 448 -42.00 -21.45 -77.66
C VAL A 448 -41.78 -22.30 -78.92
N SER A 449 -42.23 -23.55 -78.87
CA SER A 449 -42.08 -24.51 -79.97
C SER A 449 -43.22 -24.43 -81.00
N ASP A 450 -43.05 -25.10 -82.14
CA ASP A 450 -44.15 -25.39 -83.08
C ASP A 450 -45.39 -25.92 -82.36
N ALA A 451 -46.58 -25.52 -82.83
CA ALA A 451 -47.84 -26.10 -82.37
C ALA A 451 -47.83 -27.64 -82.50
N PRO A 452 -48.43 -28.39 -81.55
CA PRO A 452 -48.43 -29.85 -81.59
C PRO A 452 -49.07 -30.39 -82.87
N LYS A 453 -48.31 -31.10 -83.70
CA LYS A 453 -48.82 -31.74 -84.92
C LYS A 453 -49.90 -32.75 -84.56
N THR A 454 -51.15 -32.44 -84.90
CA THR A 454 -52.27 -33.37 -84.76
C THR A 454 -52.04 -34.59 -85.65
N GLY A 455 -52.05 -35.78 -85.05
CA GLY A 455 -51.79 -37.03 -85.76
C GLY A 455 -52.94 -37.38 -86.71
N GLY A 456 -52.76 -37.11 -88.01
CA GLY A 456 -53.66 -37.58 -89.05
C GLY A 456 -53.65 -39.11 -89.11
N VAL A 457 -54.81 -39.75 -88.94
CA VAL A 457 -54.96 -41.21 -88.93
C VAL A 457 -54.80 -41.76 -90.36
N PRO A 458 -53.83 -42.65 -90.64
CA PRO A 458 -53.79 -43.40 -91.89
C PRO A 458 -54.80 -44.54 -91.84
N THR A 459 -55.70 -44.61 -92.82
CA THR A 459 -56.65 -45.72 -92.97
C THR A 459 -56.13 -46.77 -93.94
N GLU A 460 -56.00 -48.02 -93.53
CA GLU A 460 -55.85 -49.16 -94.44
C GLU A 460 -56.67 -50.37 -93.96
N LYS A 461 -57.03 -51.28 -94.87
CA LYS A 461 -58.12 -52.26 -94.70
C LYS A 461 -57.66 -53.72 -94.65
N ASN A 462 -58.03 -54.41 -93.57
CA ASN A 462 -58.51 -55.81 -93.55
C ASN A 462 -57.53 -56.92 -94.02
N PRO A 463 -57.83 -58.23 -93.85
CA PRO A 463 -59.05 -58.86 -93.31
C PRO A 463 -58.87 -59.64 -91.99
N ILE A 464 -59.88 -60.44 -91.64
CA ILE A 464 -60.12 -61.02 -90.31
C ILE A 464 -60.20 -62.55 -90.42
N GLU A 465 -59.45 -63.27 -89.58
CA GLU A 465 -59.78 -64.62 -89.09
C GLU A 465 -59.47 -64.62 -87.57
N SER A 466 -60.39 -64.85 -86.63
CA SER A 466 -61.37 -65.95 -86.45
C SER A 466 -60.80 -67.21 -85.77
N ILE A 467 -60.64 -67.17 -84.43
CA ILE A 467 -61.06 -68.28 -83.55
C ILE A 467 -61.28 -67.82 -82.10
N THR A 468 -62.31 -68.39 -81.49
CA THR A 468 -62.58 -68.55 -80.04
C THR A 468 -63.30 -69.92 -79.87
N PRO A 469 -63.64 -70.45 -78.67
CA PRO A 469 -63.28 -70.06 -77.29
C PRO A 469 -62.88 -71.23 -76.32
N THR A 470 -62.11 -70.93 -75.25
CA THR A 470 -62.25 -71.52 -73.87
C THR A 470 -62.09 -73.06 -73.64
N PRO A 471 -62.30 -73.59 -72.40
CA PRO A 471 -62.07 -73.10 -71.02
C PRO A 471 -60.83 -73.84 -70.40
N ILE A 472 -60.63 -74.35 -69.16
CA ILE A 472 -61.27 -74.55 -67.80
C ILE A 472 -60.06 -74.78 -66.82
N PRO A 473 -60.11 -74.76 -65.45
CA PRO A 473 -60.84 -74.01 -64.40
C PRO A 473 -59.89 -73.07 -63.57
N ASN A 474 -60.21 -72.55 -62.37
CA ASN A 474 -61.37 -71.78 -61.85
C ASN A 474 -61.10 -71.43 -60.35
N ASN A 475 -61.75 -70.38 -59.82
CA ASN A 475 -61.78 -69.94 -58.41
C ASN A 475 -60.46 -69.40 -57.78
N GLY A 476 -60.45 -68.29 -57.04
CA GLY A 476 -61.53 -67.31 -56.83
C GLY A 476 -61.26 -66.23 -55.76
N LEU A 477 -61.91 -65.07 -55.93
CA LEU A 477 -62.21 -63.99 -54.97
C LEU A 477 -61.09 -63.33 -54.14
N GLY A 478 -60.75 -62.08 -54.51
CA GLY A 478 -60.70 -60.90 -53.63
C GLY A 478 -59.60 -60.77 -52.55
N SER A 479 -59.29 -59.57 -52.04
CA SER A 479 -59.60 -58.20 -52.50
C SER A 479 -58.70 -57.17 -51.76
N LEU A 480 -58.82 -55.89 -52.12
CA LEU A 480 -58.33 -54.70 -51.37
C LEU A 480 -56.80 -54.42 -51.35
N ASN A 481 -56.44 -53.46 -52.21
CA ASN A 481 -55.76 -52.19 -51.89
C ASN A 481 -54.39 -52.15 -51.17
N ASP A 482 -53.45 -51.47 -51.86
CA ASP A 482 -52.62 -50.36 -51.36
C ASP A 482 -51.50 -50.58 -50.31
N THR A 483 -50.34 -49.90 -50.39
CA THR A 483 -49.71 -49.23 -51.54
C THR A 483 -48.21 -48.98 -51.28
N ILE A 484 -47.39 -49.02 -52.35
CA ILE A 484 -46.12 -48.28 -52.63
C ILE A 484 -45.29 -47.83 -51.39
N LYS A 485 -44.00 -48.20 -51.24
CA LYS A 485 -42.90 -47.76 -52.13
C LYS A 485 -41.65 -48.65 -52.08
N LYS A 486 -40.84 -48.59 -53.14
CA LYS A 486 -39.63 -49.39 -53.37
C LYS A 486 -38.48 -48.52 -53.95
N ASP A 487 -37.27 -48.80 -53.48
CA ASP A 487 -35.91 -48.50 -53.98
C ASP A 487 -35.41 -47.07 -54.34
N LEU A 488 -34.15 -46.86 -53.93
CA LEU A 488 -32.94 -46.34 -54.63
C LEU A 488 -32.94 -46.36 -56.20
N PRO A 489 -31.97 -45.75 -56.95
CA PRO A 489 -30.54 -45.52 -56.60
C PRO A 489 -29.80 -44.25 -57.15
N ASN A 490 -28.52 -44.11 -56.75
CA ASN A 490 -27.28 -43.65 -57.43
C ASN A 490 -27.28 -42.75 -58.71
N ASN A 491 -26.26 -41.88 -58.82
CA ASN A 491 -25.38 -41.82 -60.02
C ASN A 491 -23.94 -41.30 -59.76
N LEU A 492 -23.05 -41.52 -60.74
CA LEU A 492 -21.58 -41.33 -60.83
C LEU A 492 -21.17 -39.93 -61.40
N ALA A 493 -19.90 -39.46 -61.50
CA ALA A 493 -18.60 -39.68 -60.81
C ALA A 493 -17.71 -38.39 -60.99
N THR A 494 -16.43 -38.25 -61.43
CA THR A 494 -15.33 -39.06 -62.04
C THR A 494 -13.94 -38.37 -61.86
N ASN A 495 -12.84 -39.16 -61.75
CA ASN A 495 -11.40 -38.81 -61.99
C ASN A 495 -10.72 -37.79 -61.03
N ASN A 496 -9.39 -37.78 -60.77
CA ASN A 496 -8.24 -38.33 -61.52
C ASN A 496 -6.99 -38.58 -60.60
N GLY A 497 -6.04 -39.46 -60.98
CA GLY A 497 -4.59 -39.33 -60.62
C GLY A 497 -3.92 -40.23 -59.54
N THR A 498 -3.15 -41.23 -60.02
CA THR A 498 -1.86 -41.76 -59.48
C THR A 498 -1.68 -42.36 -58.06
N THR A 499 -0.83 -43.40 -57.99
CA THR A 499 -0.35 -44.15 -56.80
C THR A 499 1.19 -44.02 -56.67
N PRO A 500 1.94 -44.73 -55.78
CA PRO A 500 1.62 -45.40 -54.50
C PRO A 500 2.56 -45.00 -53.32
N LEU A 501 2.29 -45.43 -52.07
CA LEU A 501 3.31 -46.12 -51.22
C LEU A 501 2.77 -46.76 -49.92
N ALA A 502 3.41 -47.88 -49.55
CA ALA A 502 3.60 -48.46 -48.20
C ALA A 502 2.41 -48.93 -47.32
N THR A 503 2.67 -50.03 -46.62
CA THR A 503 1.77 -50.78 -45.71
C THR A 503 1.98 -50.41 -44.22
N PRO A 504 1.05 -50.79 -43.31
CA PRO A 504 1.02 -50.28 -41.93
C PRO A 504 1.96 -51.02 -40.97
N ASN A 505 2.11 -50.48 -39.76
CA ASN A 505 2.82 -51.13 -38.67
C ASN A 505 1.99 -51.09 -37.37
N LEU A 506 1.72 -52.24 -36.75
CA LEU A 506 1.12 -52.36 -35.42
C LEU A 506 2.24 -52.50 -34.39
N LEU A 507 2.13 -51.88 -33.20
CA LEU A 507 2.91 -52.29 -32.03
C LEU A 507 2.24 -51.89 -30.69
N ASN A 508 1.40 -52.81 -30.20
CA ASN A 508 1.27 -53.35 -28.84
C ASN A 508 1.66 -52.55 -27.57
N SER A 509 1.09 -52.99 -26.44
CA SER A 509 1.47 -52.72 -25.03
C SER A 509 1.00 -51.37 -24.44
N THR A 510 0.61 -51.25 -23.15
CA THR A 510 0.35 -52.28 -22.12
C THR A 510 -0.69 -51.78 -21.10
N VAL A 511 -1.37 -52.72 -20.41
CA VAL A 511 -2.28 -52.44 -19.27
C VAL A 511 -1.57 -52.71 -17.95
N PRO A 512 -1.76 -51.85 -16.93
CA PRO A 512 -1.83 -52.29 -15.53
C PRO A 512 -3.28 -52.15 -15.01
N LYS A 513 -3.76 -53.18 -14.28
CA LYS A 513 -5.00 -53.09 -13.50
C LYS A 513 -4.68 -52.59 -12.08
N THR A 514 -5.55 -51.77 -11.51
CA THR A 514 -5.81 -51.74 -10.07
C THR A 514 -7.32 -51.70 -9.83
N ASN A 515 -7.77 -52.30 -8.73
CA ASN A 515 -9.19 -52.41 -8.38
C ASN A 515 -9.58 -51.30 -7.39
N GLY A 516 -10.83 -50.84 -7.44
CA GLY A 516 -11.38 -49.94 -6.42
C GLY A 516 -12.90 -49.84 -6.52
N GLN A 517 -13.60 -50.05 -5.40
CA GLN A 517 -15.03 -49.79 -5.30
C GLN A 517 -15.31 -48.28 -5.49
N GLY A 518 -16.45 -47.82 -6.01
CA GLY A 518 -17.71 -48.52 -6.18
C GLY A 518 -18.71 -48.15 -5.09
N ASN A 519 -19.19 -46.91 -5.09
CA ASN A 519 -20.43 -46.54 -4.42
C ASN A 519 -21.14 -45.38 -5.16
N LEU A 520 -22.45 -45.27 -4.97
CA LEU A 520 -23.32 -44.25 -5.56
C LEU A 520 -23.97 -43.40 -4.45
N SER A 521 -24.81 -42.45 -4.88
CA SER A 521 -25.89 -41.79 -4.14
C SER A 521 -25.66 -40.48 -3.37
N THR A 522 -26.56 -39.55 -3.72
CA THR A 522 -27.28 -38.56 -2.90
C THR A 522 -26.63 -37.25 -2.46
N LEU A 523 -27.33 -36.17 -2.80
CA LEU A 523 -27.15 -34.82 -2.28
C LEU A 523 -27.79 -34.68 -0.89
N PRO A 524 -27.35 -33.72 -0.05
CA PRO A 524 -28.15 -33.23 1.05
C PRO A 524 -29.31 -32.35 0.52
N GLN A 525 -30.50 -32.53 1.07
CA GLN A 525 -31.69 -31.73 0.75
C GLN A 525 -31.86 -30.60 1.79
N THR A 526 -32.51 -29.51 1.41
CA THR A 526 -32.84 -28.38 2.29
C THR A 526 -33.93 -28.74 3.31
N GLY A 527 -33.78 -28.30 4.57
CA GLY A 527 -34.83 -28.41 5.59
C GLY A 527 -34.71 -27.31 6.64
N THR A 528 -35.80 -26.54 6.81
CA THR A 528 -35.94 -25.47 7.82
C THR A 528 -36.83 -25.94 8.97
N GLU A 529 -36.52 -25.55 10.20
CA GLU A 529 -37.46 -25.53 11.33
C GLU A 529 -37.26 -24.22 12.12
N ASN A 530 -38.34 -23.69 12.69
CA ASN A 530 -38.32 -22.50 13.54
C ASN A 530 -38.40 -22.91 15.01
N THR A 531 -37.78 -22.13 15.92
CA THR A 531 -38.27 -22.07 17.30
C THR A 531 -38.10 -20.69 17.91
N PHE A 532 -39.22 -20.09 18.32
CA PHE A 532 -39.29 -18.75 18.89
C PHE A 532 -39.58 -18.87 20.40
N THR A 533 -38.72 -18.34 21.29
CA THR A 533 -39.13 -17.94 22.66
C THR A 533 -38.17 -16.93 23.27
N LYS A 534 -38.70 -15.72 23.47
CA LYS A 534 -38.45 -14.71 24.51
C LYS A 534 -37.21 -14.85 25.41
N LEU A 535 -36.44 -13.76 25.49
CA LEU A 535 -36.14 -13.11 26.77
C LEU A 535 -36.49 -11.61 26.66
N LEU A 536 -36.71 -10.92 27.78
CA LEU A 536 -37.38 -9.63 27.82
C LEU A 536 -36.71 -8.62 28.78
N LEU A 537 -36.62 -7.37 28.33
CA LEU A 537 -36.43 -6.12 29.10
C LEU A 537 -35.15 -5.93 29.96
N GLY A 538 -34.47 -4.80 29.71
CA GLY A 538 -33.50 -4.17 30.61
C GLY A 538 -33.41 -2.68 30.26
N LEU A 539 -33.87 -1.79 31.15
CA LEU A 539 -34.00 -0.35 30.89
C LEU A 539 -32.76 0.44 31.38
N GLY A 540 -32.44 1.56 30.72
CA GLY A 540 -31.33 2.43 31.11
C GLY A 540 -31.21 3.70 30.27
N THR A 541 -32.09 4.68 30.52
CA THR A 541 -32.07 6.03 29.89
C THR A 541 -31.45 7.08 30.83
N MET A 542 -31.20 8.29 30.29
CA MET A 542 -30.59 9.49 30.91
C MET A 542 -29.04 9.56 30.85
N PHE A 543 -28.40 10.73 30.78
CA PHE A 543 -28.89 12.13 30.79
C PHE A 543 -28.18 13.00 29.72
N VAL A 544 -28.77 14.14 29.38
CA VAL A 544 -28.19 15.19 28.50
C VAL A 544 -27.19 16.06 29.27
N ALA A 545 -26.10 16.47 28.61
CA ALA A 545 -25.27 17.61 29.03
C ALA A 545 -24.89 18.49 27.83
N LEU A 546 -25.32 19.76 27.87
CA LEU A 546 -24.85 20.81 26.95
C LEU A 546 -23.62 21.50 27.56
N SER A 547 -22.57 21.71 26.78
CA SER A 547 -21.56 22.75 27.08
C SER A 547 -20.93 23.24 25.78
N ALA A 548 -21.40 24.38 25.28
CA ALA A 548 -20.76 25.08 24.17
C ALA A 548 -19.55 25.87 24.67
N PHE A 549 -18.49 25.95 23.86
CA PHE A 549 -17.41 26.92 24.07
C PHE A 549 -17.11 27.65 22.75
N MET A 550 -17.51 28.92 22.66
CA MET A 550 -16.92 29.82 21.67
C MET A 550 -15.52 30.22 22.13
N PHE A 551 -14.58 30.35 21.20
CA PHE A 551 -13.53 31.35 21.35
C PHE A 551 -13.38 32.17 20.07
N LYS A 552 -13.67 33.47 20.18
CA LYS A 552 -13.71 34.42 19.06
C LYS A 552 -12.48 35.31 19.09
N GLY A 553 -11.35 34.80 18.60
CA GLY A 553 -10.05 35.49 18.59
C GLY A 553 -9.79 36.26 17.30
N LEU A 554 -9.99 37.58 17.30
CA LEU A 554 -9.54 38.44 16.18
C LEU A 554 -8.01 38.63 16.22
N ARG A 555 -7.36 38.51 15.06
CA ARG A 555 -6.31 39.48 14.67
C ARG A 555 -6.12 39.55 13.16
N ARG A 556 -6.49 40.70 12.58
CA ARG A 556 -5.97 41.15 11.29
C ARG A 556 -4.52 41.61 11.48
N LYS A 557 -3.68 41.42 10.47
CA LYS A 557 -2.56 42.33 10.15
C LYS A 557 -2.53 42.56 8.63
N ASN A 558 -2.03 43.71 8.22
CA ASN A 558 -2.19 44.22 6.86
C ASN A 558 -1.08 43.74 5.91
N LYS A 559 -1.34 43.89 4.61
CA LYS A 559 -0.30 43.97 3.56
C LYS A 559 0.76 45.02 3.92
N MET A 560 2.00 44.80 3.48
CA MET A 560 2.75 45.75 2.66
C MET A 560 3.93 45.03 1.99
N ASN A 561 4.23 45.47 0.76
CA ASN A 561 5.18 44.88 -0.20
C ASN A 561 4.94 43.40 -0.50
#